data_AF-A0A9Q9BVG7-F1
#
_entry.id   AF-A0A9Q9BVG7-F1
#
_cell.length_a   1.000
_cell.length_b   1.000
_cell.length_c   1.000
_cell.angle_alpha   90.00
_cell.angle_beta   90.00
_cell.angle_gamma   90.00
#
_symmetry.space_group_name_H-M   'P 1'
#
loop_
_entity.id
_entity.type
_entity.pdbx_description
1 polymer ?
#
loop_
_entity_poly.entity_id
_entity_poly.type
_entity_poly.pdbx_seq_one_letter_code
_entity_poly.pdbx_strand_id
1 'polypeptide(L)' 'MTVKEFFNSLLEKKWTMEDLLYVFLSSCVASIIVTPLFALPVGIIVYYYFFFDNDED' A
#
# COMPACT_ATOMS: atom_id res chain seq x y z
N MET A 1 -12.58 -8.02 4.33
CA MET A 1 -12.37 -6.69 4.93
C MET A 1 -13.25 -5.67 4.23
N THR A 2 -14.03 -4.90 4.96
CA THR A 2 -14.74 -3.75 4.39
C THR A 2 -13.77 -2.63 4.05
N VAL A 3 -14.14 -1.73 3.14
CA VAL A 3 -13.30 -0.57 2.79
C VAL A 3 -12.97 0.26 4.04
N LYS A 4 -13.90 0.37 5.00
CA LYS A 4 -13.65 1.05 6.28
C LYS A 4 -12.60 0.35 7.13
N GLU A 5 -12.71 -0.96 7.29
CA GLU A 5 -11.73 -1.75 8.05
C GLU A 5 -10.34 -1.64 7.42
N PHE A 6 -10.23 -1.71 6.09
CA PHE A 6 -8.98 -1.54 5.36
C PHE A 6 -8.30 -0.21 5.68
N PHE A 7 -9.06 0.90 5.59
CA PHE A 7 -8.51 2.21 5.91
C PHE A 7 -8.18 2.37 7.40
N ASN A 8 -8.98 1.78 8.31
CA ASN A 8 -8.65 1.76 9.73
C ASN A 8 -7.34 1.01 10.00
N SER A 9 -7.14 -0.17 9.41
CA SER A 9 -5.89 -0.93 9.56
C SER A 9 -4.67 -0.14 9.05
N LEU A 10 -4.81 0.58 7.93
CA LEU A 10 -3.76 1.46 7.42
C LEU A 10 -3.50 2.68 8.32
N LEU A 11 -4.53 3.22 8.98
CA LEU A 11 -4.40 4.37 9.88
C LEU A 11 -3.83 3.99 11.25
N GLU A 12 -4.13 2.79 11.74
CA GLU A 12 -3.63 2.27 13.01
C GLU A 12 -2.19 1.73 12.91
N LYS A 13 -1.74 1.35 11.70
CA LYS A 13 -0.35 0.91 11.47
C LYS A 13 0.65 2.02 11.77
N LYS A 14 1.70 1.67 12.52
CA LYS A 14 2.87 2.53 12.69
C LYS A 14 3.76 2.45 11.45
N TRP A 15 3.52 3.33 10.50
CA TRP A 15 4.28 3.42 9.26
C TRP A 15 5.78 3.60 9.53
N THR A 16 6.57 2.67 9.01
CA THR A 16 8.03 2.76 9.00
C THR A 16 8.52 3.39 7.70
N MET A 17 9.80 3.78 7.65
CA MET A 17 10.40 4.27 6.40
C MET A 17 10.47 3.18 5.32
N GLU A 18 10.56 1.91 5.73
CA GLU A 18 10.57 0.77 4.81
C GLU A 18 9.21 0.60 4.14
N ASP A 19 8.12 0.73 4.91
CA ASP A 19 6.75 0.71 4.39
C ASP A 19 6.50 1.77 3.34
N LEU A 20 6.94 3.00 3.62
CA LEU A 20 6.81 4.12 2.70
C LEU A 20 7.60 3.88 1.41
N LEU A 21 8.77 3.23 1.50
CA LEU A 21 9.54 2.81 0.32
C LEU A 21 8.82 1.73 -0.48
N TYR A 22 8.23 0.72 0.16
CA TYR A 22 7.48 -0.31 -0.55
C TYR A 22 6.22 0.22 -1.22
N VAL A 23 5.46 1.12 -0.59
CA VAL A 23 4.33 1.82 -1.23
C VAL A 23 4.80 2.66 -2.41
N PHE A 24 5.92 3.35 -2.27
CA PHE A 24 6.46 4.17 -3.35
C PHE A 24 6.91 3.30 -4.54
N LEU A 25 7.67 2.23 -4.29
CA LEU A 25 8.10 1.27 -5.31
C LEU A 25 6.92 0.59 -5.99
N SER A 26 5.93 0.13 -5.22
CA SER A 26 4.73 -0.51 -5.77
C SER A 26 3.92 0.48 -6.63
N SER A 27 3.82 1.74 -6.21
CA SER A 27 3.20 2.82 -6.98
C SER A 27 3.96 3.14 -8.27
N CYS A 28 5.30 3.20 -8.22
CA CYS A 28 6.12 3.38 -9.41
C CYS A 28 5.91 2.25 -10.43
N VAL A 29 5.89 0.99 -9.98
CA VAL A 29 5.62 -0.17 -10.86
C VAL A 29 4.18 -0.14 -11.38
N ALA A 30 3.21 0.17 -10.53
CA ALA A 30 1.81 0.30 -10.92
C ALA A 30 1.58 1.40 -11.96
N SER A 31 2.34 2.50 -11.90
CA SER A 31 2.25 3.61 -12.86
C SER A 31 2.64 3.24 -14.30
N ILE A 32 3.37 2.14 -14.48
CA ILE A 32 3.73 1.61 -15.80
C ILE A 32 2.52 0.92 -16.45
N ILE A 33 1.65 0.33 -15.63
CA ILE A 33 0.50 -0.49 -16.07
C ILE A 33 -0.78 0.35 -16.08
N VAL A 34 -0.95 1.21 -15.07
CA VAL A 34 -2.14 2.00 -14.81
C VAL A 34 -1.79 3.47 -14.93
N THR A 35 -2.75 4.32 -15.31
CA THR A 35 -2.58 5.77 -15.38
C THR A 35 -1.90 6.31 -14.11
N PRO A 36 -0.91 7.21 -14.22
CA PRO A 36 -0.15 7.72 -13.06
C PRO A 36 -1.02 8.25 -11.91
N LEU A 37 -2.21 8.78 -12.23
CA LEU A 37 -3.17 9.27 -11.25
C LEU A 37 -3.75 8.16 -10.36
N PHE A 38 -3.94 6.96 -10.89
CA PHE A 38 -4.42 5.79 -10.17
C PHE A 38 -3.28 4.93 -9.59
N ALA A 39 -2.03 5.22 -9.95
CA ALA A 39 -0.86 4.46 -9.51
C ALA A 39 -0.69 4.49 -7.99
N LEU A 40 -0.94 5.64 -7.36
CA LEU A 40 -0.89 5.79 -5.90
C LEU A 40 -1.92 4.90 -5.17
N PRO A 41 -3.23 4.99 -5.45
CA PRO A 41 -4.20 4.11 -4.80
C PRO A 41 -3.96 2.63 -5.12
N VAL A 42 -3.55 2.29 -6.35
CA VAL A 42 -3.20 0.91 -6.71
C VAL A 42 -1.96 0.44 -5.94
N GLY A 43 -0.93 1.27 -5.82
CA GLY A 43 0.29 0.98 -5.07
C GLY A 43 0.03 0.72 -3.59
N ILE A 44 -0.87 1.48 -2.98
CA ILE A 44 -1.31 1.26 -1.58
C ILE A 44 -2.04 -0.08 -1.44
N ILE A 45 -2.90 -0.45 -2.39
CA ILE A 45 -3.59 -1.75 -2.38
C ILE A 45 -2.59 -2.90 -2.53
N VAL A 46 -1.64 -2.79 -3.46
CA VAL A 46 -0.59 -3.79 -3.68
C VAL A 46 0.28 -3.94 -2.43
N TYR A 47 0.69 -2.81 -1.84
CA TYR A 47 1.43 -2.81 -0.58
C TYR A 47 0.65 -3.55 0.50
N TYR A 48 -0.63 -3.21 0.65
CA TYR A 48 -1.48 -3.82 1.66
C TYR A 48 -1.59 -5.35 1.49
N TYR A 49 -1.76 -5.85 0.26
CA TYR A 49 -1.92 -7.29 0.04
C TYR A 49 -0.61 -8.09 0.12
N PHE A 50 0.53 -7.48 -0.22
CA PHE A 50 1.79 -8.21 -0.35
C PHE A 50 2.78 -7.96 0.79
N PHE A 51 2.68 -6.84 1.49
CA PHE A 51 3.72 -6.40 2.43
C PHE A 51 3.17 -6.09 3.83
N PHE A 52 1.88 -5.73 3.97
CA PHE A 52 1.29 -5.39 5.27
C PHE A 52 1.27 -6.57 6.26
N ASP A 53 0.95 -7.79 5.78
CA ASP A 53 0.85 -8.99 6.61
C ASP A 53 2.23 -9.57 6.99
N ASN A 54 3.28 -9.25 6.21
CA ASN A 54 4.65 -9.72 6.49
C ASN A 54 5.34 -8.98 7.65
N ASP A 55 4.77 -7.88 8.13
CA ASP A 55 5.29 -7.09 9.26
C ASP A 55 4.63 -7.46 10.61
N GLU A 56 3.52 -8.22 10.61
CA GLU A 56 2.76 -8.59 11.81
C GLU A 56 3.18 -9.94 12.43
N ASP A 57 4.17 -10.64 11.86
CA ASP A 57 4.79 -11.88 12.38
C ASP A 57 6.02 -11.65 13.28
#